data_AF-A0A537US27-F1
#
_entry.id   AF-A0A537US27-F1
#
_cell.length_a   1.000
_cell.length_b   1.000
_cell.length_c   1.000
_cell.angle_alpha   90.00
_cell.angle_beta   90.00
_cell.angle_gamma   90.00
#
_symmetry.space_group_name_H-M   'P 1'
#
loop_
_entity.id
_entity.type
_entity.pdbx_description
1 polymer ?
#
loop_
_entity_poly.entity_id
_entity_poly.type
_entity_poly.pdbx_seq_one_letter_code
_entity_poly.pdbx_strand_id
1 'polypeptide(L)'
;MAADISGAGSTFAYPIYSKWAEAYKKETGIGVNYQSIGSGDGISQIQNKEVTFAGSDMPLSVVDLDTDGLLQFPMLTAGVVPVVNLDGIKPGDLVLDGSTLARIFLGEI
;
A
#
# COMPACT_ATOMS: atom_id res chain seq x y z
N MET A 1 26.73 -1.80 -13.77
CA MET A 1 25.68 -2.81 -13.57
C MET A 1 24.43 -2.05 -13.19
N ALA A 2 23.30 -2.26 -13.87
CA ALA A 2 22.06 -1.60 -13.47
C ALA A 2 21.72 -2.08 -12.05
N ALA A 3 21.58 -1.16 -11.09
CA ALA A 3 21.14 -1.54 -9.76
C ALA A 3 19.68 -2.00 -9.89
N ASP A 4 19.41 -3.26 -9.57
CA ASP A 4 18.06 -3.78 -9.52
C ASP A 4 17.34 -3.14 -8.32
N ILE A 5 16.50 -2.13 -8.59
CA ILE A 5 15.68 -1.50 -7.56
C ILE A 5 14.51 -2.45 -7.29
N SER A 6 14.60 -3.21 -6.20
CA SER A 6 13.53 -4.10 -5.74
C SER A 6 12.72 -3.46 -4.62
N GLY A 7 11.41 -3.58 -4.68
CA GLY A 7 10.52 -3.18 -3.59
C GLY A 7 9.37 -4.16 -3.39
N ALA A 8 8.77 -4.09 -2.22
CA ALA A 8 7.63 -4.93 -1.87
C ALA A 8 6.68 -4.22 -0.89
N GLY A 9 5.43 -4.69 -0.82
CA GLY A 9 4.51 -4.33 0.25
C GLY A 9 3.09 -4.00 -0.21
N SER A 10 2.58 -2.85 0.22
CA SER A 10 1.24 -2.32 -0.01
C SER A 10 0.64 -2.69 -1.38
N THR A 11 -0.45 -3.45 -1.34
CA THR A 11 -1.30 -3.72 -2.50
C THR A 11 -2.09 -2.48 -2.90
N PHE A 12 -2.34 -1.57 -1.96
CA PHE A 12 -3.06 -0.32 -2.17
C PHE A 12 -2.26 0.66 -3.05
N ALA A 13 -0.95 0.77 -2.85
CA ALA A 13 -0.07 1.62 -3.66
C ALA A 13 0.33 1.00 -5.02
N TYR A 14 0.16 -0.31 -5.20
CA TYR A 14 0.63 -1.06 -6.37
C TYR A 14 0.21 -0.47 -7.73
N PRO A 15 -1.06 -0.03 -7.95
CA PRO A 15 -1.47 0.51 -9.24
C PRO A 15 -0.67 1.75 -9.66
N ILE A 16 -0.26 2.59 -8.69
CA ILE A 16 0.53 3.80 -8.95
C ILE A 16 2.01 3.45 -9.13
N TYR A 17 2.57 2.60 -8.26
CA TYR A 17 3.98 2.21 -8.36
C TYR A 17 4.31 1.46 -9.63
N SER A 18 3.42 0.57 -10.09
CA SER A 18 3.59 -0.14 -11.36
C SER A 18 3.64 0.83 -12.56
N LYS A 19 2.78 1.85 -12.56
CA LYS A 19 2.78 2.88 -13.60
C LYS A 19 4.00 3.78 -13.57
N TRP A 20 4.46 4.17 -12.39
CA TRP A 20 5.70 4.92 -12.25
C TRP A 20 6.92 4.10 -12.66
N ALA A 21 7.00 2.83 -12.29
CA ALA A 21 8.07 1.94 -12.72
C ALA A 21 8.14 1.77 -14.24
N GLU A 22 6.98 1.60 -14.90
CA GLU A 22 6.86 1.55 -16.36
C GLU A 22 7.40 2.82 -17.01
N ALA A 23 6.93 3.98 -16.57
CA ALA A 23 7.35 5.28 -17.08
C ALA A 23 8.84 5.55 -16.82
N TYR A 24 9.31 5.28 -15.60
CA TYR A 24 10.70 5.49 -15.20
C TYR A 24 11.66 4.63 -16.03
N LYS A 25 11.31 3.36 -16.27
CA LYS A 25 12.10 2.47 -17.12
C LYS A 25 12.15 2.96 -18.57
N LYS A 26 11.04 3.48 -19.10
CA LYS A 26 10.99 4.05 -20.46
C LYS A 26 11.93 5.25 -20.61
N GLU A 27 11.96 6.14 -19.62
CA GLU A 27 12.76 7.37 -19.68
C GLU A 27 14.24 7.16 -19.33
N THR A 28 14.55 6.22 -18.42
CA THR A 28 15.91 6.07 -17.87
C THR A 28 16.60 4.76 -18.22
N GLY A 29 15.85 3.75 -18.67
CA GLY A 29 16.33 2.37 -18.84
C GLY A 29 16.49 1.59 -17.53
N ILE A 30 16.27 2.20 -16.36
CA ILE A 30 16.43 1.57 -15.05
C ILE A 30 15.14 0.83 -14.67
N GLY A 31 15.27 -0.44 -14.28
CA GLY A 31 14.15 -1.25 -13.80
C GLY A 31 13.83 -0.99 -12.34
N VAL A 32 12.54 -0.87 -12.03
CA VAL A 32 12.01 -0.91 -10.67
C VAL A 32 11.02 -2.07 -10.61
N ASN A 33 11.32 -3.07 -9.78
CA ASN A 33 10.47 -4.23 -9.58
C ASN A 33 9.74 -4.09 -8.25
N TYR A 34 8.40 -4.08 -8.26
CA TYR A 34 7.60 -3.99 -7.04
C TYR A 34 6.67 -5.20 -6.88
N GLN A 35 6.77 -5.86 -5.73
CA GLN A 35 5.93 -7.01 -5.36
C GLN A 35 4.76 -6.58 -4.47
N SER A 36 3.54 -6.79 -4.95
CA SER A 36 2.30 -6.49 -4.22
C SER A 36 1.95 -7.66 -3.28
N ILE A 37 2.46 -7.61 -2.04
CA ILE A 37 2.36 -8.70 -1.05
C ILE A 37 1.66 -8.29 0.26
N GLY A 38 1.32 -7.01 0.43
CA GLY A 38 0.73 -6.46 1.64
C GLY A 38 1.77 -5.76 2.54
N SER A 39 1.33 -4.77 3.32
CA SER A 39 2.24 -3.91 4.09
C SER A 39 3.08 -4.65 5.12
N GLY A 40 2.50 -5.63 5.83
CA GLY A 40 3.22 -6.42 6.83
C GLY A 40 4.39 -7.20 6.24
N ASP A 41 4.17 -7.90 5.13
CA ASP A 41 5.22 -8.64 4.44
C ASP A 41 6.29 -7.68 3.86
N GLY A 42 5.87 -6.52 3.34
CA GLY A 42 6.80 -5.47 2.90
C GLY A 42 7.72 -4.97 4.01
N ILE A 43 7.17 -4.69 5.20
CA ILE A 43 7.93 -4.31 6.40
C ILE A 43 8.94 -5.41 6.76
N SER A 44 8.49 -6.67 6.78
CA SER A 44 9.37 -7.79 7.11
C SER A 44 10.53 -7.94 6.11
N GLN A 45 10.27 -7.82 4.81
CA GLN A 45 11.30 -7.94 3.78
C GLN A 45 12.34 -6.81 3.85
N ILE A 46 11.95 -5.56 4.15
CA ILE A 46 12.92 -4.47 4.28
C ILE A 46 13.76 -4.60 5.56
N GLN A 47 13.16 -5.04 6.68
CA GLN A 47 13.88 -5.33 7.92
C GLN A 47 14.91 -6.46 7.73
N ASN A 48 14.54 -7.49 6.93
CA ASN A 48 15.42 -8.59 6.55
C ASN A 48 16.41 -8.25 5.43
N LYS A 49 16.37 -7.02 4.89
CA LYS A 49 17.23 -6.52 3.80
C LYS A 49 17.11 -7.33 2.50
N GLU A 50 15.94 -7.91 2.25
CA GLU A 50 15.64 -8.68 1.05
C GLU A 50 15.27 -7.78 -0.14
N VAL A 51 14.77 -6.58 0.15
CA VAL A 51 14.38 -5.56 -0.83
C VAL A 51 15.08 -4.23 -0.58
N THR A 52 15.11 -3.38 -1.61
CA THR A 52 15.71 -2.04 -1.55
C THR A 52 14.80 -1.04 -0.84
N PHE A 53 13.48 -1.20 -0.95
CA PHE A 53 12.48 -0.37 -0.28
C PHE A 53 11.19 -1.13 0.01
N ALA A 54 10.42 -0.67 0.99
CA ALA A 54 9.08 -1.18 1.25
C ALA A 54 8.01 -0.10 1.07
N GLY A 55 6.82 -0.50 0.63
CA GLY A 55 5.61 0.33 0.70
C GLY A 55 4.71 -0.15 1.82
N SER A 56 4.32 0.73 2.75
CA SER A 56 3.41 0.39 3.85
C SER A 56 2.32 1.46 4.00
N ASP A 57 1.08 1.00 4.24
CA ASP A 57 -0.04 1.84 4.64
C ASP A 57 -0.11 2.00 6.18
N MET A 58 0.74 1.26 6.90
CA MET A 58 0.93 1.31 8.34
C MET A 58 2.25 2.03 8.64
N PRO A 59 2.24 3.29 9.12
CA PRO A 59 3.46 3.98 9.50
C PRO A 59 4.09 3.30 10.73
N LEU A 60 5.39 3.05 10.66
CA LEU A 60 6.15 2.53 11.81
C LEU A 60 6.38 3.62 12.86
N SER A 61 6.55 3.21 14.11
CA SER A 61 6.95 4.11 15.18
C SER A 61 8.41 4.56 14.98
N VAL A 62 8.79 5.71 15.56
CA VAL A 62 10.19 6.18 15.51
C VAL A 62 11.14 5.15 16.12
N VAL A 63 10.73 4.46 17.18
CA VAL A 63 11.54 3.43 17.85
C VAL A 63 11.81 2.24 16.92
N ASP A 64 10.81 1.79 16.17
CA ASP A 64 10.97 0.68 15.22
C ASP A 64 11.89 1.11 14.06
N LEU A 65 11.69 2.32 13.53
CA LEU A 65 12.53 2.89 12.47
C LEU A 65 14.01 2.98 12.90
N ASP A 66 14.28 3.50 14.09
CA ASP A 66 15.64 3.61 14.63
C ASP A 66 16.29 2.25 14.87
N THR A 67 15.50 1.28 15.37
CA THR A 67 15.97 -0.09 15.64
C THR A 67 16.41 -0.79 14.35
N ASP A 68 15.63 -0.63 13.28
CA ASP A 68 15.89 -1.28 11.99
C ASP A 68 16.76 -0.44 11.05
N GLY A 69 17.11 0.80 11.44
CA GLY A 69 17.88 1.73 10.62
C GLY A 69 17.14 2.17 9.35
N LEU A 70 15.82 2.36 9.45
CA LEU A 70 14.94 2.70 8.34
C LEU A 70 14.59 4.18 8.32
N LEU A 71 14.44 4.72 7.11
CA LEU A 71 13.84 6.04 6.88
C LEU A 71 12.45 5.85 6.28
N GLN A 72 11.47 6.59 6.80
CA GLN A 72 10.09 6.57 6.32
C GLN A 72 9.69 7.95 5.81
N PHE A 73 9.07 8.00 4.63
CA PHE A 73 8.51 9.22 4.05
C PHE A 73 7.20 8.92 3.30
N PRO A 74 6.23 9.85 3.28
CA PRO A 74 4.96 9.64 2.59
C PRO A 74 5.14 9.70 1.07
N MET A 75 4.39 8.87 0.34
CA MET A 75 4.45 8.77 -1.12
C MET A 75 3.17 9.28 -1.81
N LEU A 76 2.01 8.90 -1.29
CA LEU A 76 0.71 9.25 -1.86
C LEU A 76 -0.37 9.32 -0.78
N THR A 77 -1.48 9.95 -1.11
CA THR A 77 -2.72 9.92 -0.32
C THR A 77 -3.81 9.32 -1.20
N ALA A 78 -4.57 8.37 -0.65
CA ALA A 78 -5.72 7.80 -1.33
C ALA A 78 -6.80 7.40 -0.31
N GLY A 79 -8.02 7.20 -0.81
CA GLY A 79 -9.20 6.89 0.00
C GLY A 79 -9.53 5.39 -0.01
N VAL A 80 -10.00 4.90 1.13
CA VAL A 80 -10.62 3.57 1.27
C VAL A 80 -12.14 3.75 1.27
N VAL A 81 -12.85 2.94 0.51
CA VAL A 81 -14.32 3.02 0.37
C VAL A 81 -14.97 1.68 0.67
N PRO A 82 -16.14 1.65 1.34
CA PRO A 82 -16.95 0.45 1.41
C PRO A 82 -17.51 0.14 0.02
N VAL A 83 -17.51 -1.15 -0.33
CA VAL A 83 -18.12 -1.65 -1.57
C VAL A 83 -19.23 -2.62 -1.18
N VAL A 84 -20.41 -2.46 -1.77
CA VAL A 84 -21.59 -3.28 -1.50
C VAL A 84 -22.15 -3.87 -2.79
N ASN A 85 -22.78 -5.03 -2.69
CA ASN A 85 -23.55 -5.65 -3.77
C ASN A 85 -24.98 -5.87 -3.25
N LEU A 86 -25.85 -4.89 -3.49
CA LEU A 86 -27.22 -4.87 -2.99
C LEU A 86 -28.18 -4.60 -4.17
N ASP A 87 -29.20 -5.44 -4.29
CA ASP A 87 -30.17 -5.31 -5.38
C ASP A 87 -30.86 -3.93 -5.34
N GLY A 88 -30.87 -3.26 -6.49
CA GLY A 88 -31.51 -1.95 -6.65
C GLY A 88 -30.68 -0.74 -6.17
N ILE A 89 -29.50 -0.95 -5.58
CA ILE A 89 -28.61 0.13 -5.13
C ILE A 89 -27.49 0.37 -6.15
N LYS A 90 -27.36 1.61 -6.66
CA LYS A 90 -26.31 1.96 -7.62
C LYS A 90 -25.06 2.52 -6.91
N PRO A 91 -23.89 2.58 -7.59
CA PRO A 91 -22.71 3.22 -7.03
C PRO A 91 -22.99 4.67 -6.61
N GLY A 92 -22.69 4.99 -5.35
CA GLY A 92 -22.88 6.32 -4.78
C GLY A 92 -24.24 6.59 -4.12
N ASP A 93 -25.22 5.67 -4.23
CA ASP A 93 -26.55 5.86 -3.64
C ASP A 93 -26.58 5.64 -2.12
N LEU A 94 -25.73 4.73 -1.61
CA LEU A 94 -25.68 4.39 -0.20
C LEU A 94 -24.74 5.32 0.57
N VAL A 95 -25.25 5.92 1.64
CA VAL A 95 -24.48 6.71 2.60
C VAL A 95 -24.44 5.98 3.93
N LEU A 96 -23.24 5.75 4.45
CA LEU A 96 -23.00 5.15 5.76
C LEU A 96 -22.23 6.14 6.63
N ASP A 97 -22.61 6.25 7.90
CA ASP A 97 -21.78 6.89 8.92
C ASP A 97 -20.83 5.87 9.57
N GLY A 98 -19.86 6.36 10.33
CA GLY A 98 -18.83 5.51 10.94
C GLY A 98 -19.39 4.49 11.94
N SER A 99 -20.40 4.87 12.72
CA SER A 99 -21.00 3.99 13.73
C SER A 99 -21.83 2.87 13.08
N THR A 100 -22.55 3.15 12.01
CA THR A 100 -23.29 2.14 11.25
C THR A 100 -22.35 1.19 10.53
N LEU A 101 -21.30 1.71 9.89
CA LEU A 101 -20.29 0.87 9.26
C LEU A 101 -19.63 -0.07 10.27
N ALA A 102 -19.27 0.42 11.46
CA ALA A 102 -18.69 -0.40 12.50
C ALA A 102 -19.62 -1.55 12.93
N ARG A 103 -20.92 -1.28 13.11
CA ARG A 103 -21.91 -2.31 13.50
C ARG A 103 -22.11 -3.38 12.43
N ILE A 104 -22.05 -3.01 11.14
CA ILE A 104 -22.06 -3.98 10.04
C ILE A 104 -20.87 -4.94 10.17
N PHE A 105 -19.66 -4.41 10.40
CA PHE A 105 -18.46 -5.25 10.58
C PHE A 105 -18.48 -6.10 11.85
N LEU A 106 -19.22 -5.68 12.89
CA LEU A 106 -19.46 -6.47 14.11
C LEU A 106 -20.56 -7.53 13.95
N GLY A 107 -21.31 -7.53 12.85
CA GLY A 107 -22.44 -8.44 12.61
C GLY A 107 -23.70 -8.10 13.42
N GLU A 108 -23.83 -6.86 13.87
CA GLU A 108 -25.00 -6.37 14.61
C GLU A 108 -26.13 -5.85 13.70
N ILE A 109 -25.81 -5.62 12.42
CA ILE A 109 -26.71 -5.23 11.34
C ILE A 109 -26.59 -6.25 10.21
#